data_AF-A0A950E7C3-F1
#
_entry.id   AF-A0A950E7C3-F1
#
_cell.length_a   1.000
_cell.length_b   1.000
_cell.length_c   1.000
_cell.angle_alpha   90.00
_cell.angle_beta   90.00
_cell.angle_gamma   90.00
#
_symmetry.space_group_name_H-M   'P 1'
#
loop_
_entity.id
_entity.type
_entity.pdbx_description
1 polymer ?
#
loop_
_entity_poly.entity_id
_entity_poly.type
_entity_poly.pdbx_seq_one_letter_code
_entity_poly.pdbx_strand_id
1 'polypeptide(L)'
;MSKPGRNEPCPCGSGRKYKRCCLGQEAEHDAFAAALEARVLPLLSQLATFAQTAAGTRLESIAASEFPFWRGPLDDARASRLIDYLIFDARPERIGRTAIDQFVLERGPLLDDSQRAMLDRWRDARRRLYRIDGWSAGSYHCTDLLADEPAQIEVWPLGREAGVVPDAAAAALRALPALEKHICIGKPATFGARGAADVHAAVRGRHLDYVRSQRIVGIDDFLRAAPTALDEEAASAPSSGIIMPGA
;
A
#
# COMPACT_ATOMS: atom_id res chain seq x y z
N MET A 1 20.82 -15.80 -15.97
CA MET A 1 19.56 -16.53 -15.66
C MET A 1 18.93 -16.99 -16.96
N SER A 2 18.46 -18.24 -17.05
CA SER A 2 17.74 -18.75 -18.22
C SER A 2 16.38 -18.05 -18.34
N LYS A 3 15.97 -17.69 -19.56
CA LYS A 3 14.63 -17.14 -19.81
C LYS A 3 13.59 -18.18 -19.36
N PRO A 4 12.55 -17.79 -18.60
CA PRO A 4 11.52 -18.71 -18.16
C PRO A 4 10.80 -19.32 -19.38
N GLY A 5 10.48 -20.60 -19.28
CA GLY A 5 9.65 -21.28 -20.26
C GLY A 5 8.28 -20.62 -20.38
N ARG A 6 7.70 -20.57 -21.59
CA ARG A 6 6.41 -19.89 -21.87
C ARG A 6 5.26 -20.29 -20.93
N ASN A 7 5.25 -21.52 -20.42
CA ASN A 7 4.22 -22.03 -19.51
C ASN A 7 4.63 -22.04 -18.03
N GLU A 8 5.86 -21.67 -17.70
CA GLU A 8 6.35 -21.60 -16.32
C GLU A 8 5.73 -20.42 -15.57
N PRO A 9 5.69 -20.45 -14.21
CA PRO A 9 5.33 -19.29 -13.42
C PRO A 9 6.15 -18.07 -13.82
N CYS A 10 5.49 -16.94 -14.02
CA CYS A 10 6.14 -15.71 -14.43
C CYS A 10 7.06 -15.19 -13.31
N PRO A 11 8.32 -14.81 -13.61
CA PRO A 11 9.30 -14.40 -12.60
C PRO A 11 8.95 -13.08 -11.90
N CYS A 12 7.97 -12.32 -12.40
CA CYS A 12 7.49 -11.10 -11.74
C CYS A 12 6.66 -11.36 -10.48
N GLY A 13 6.52 -12.61 -10.03
CA GLY A 13 5.78 -12.96 -8.81
C GLY A 13 4.27 -13.16 -9.02
N SER A 14 3.78 -13.03 -10.27
CA SER A 14 2.34 -13.07 -10.54
C SER A 14 1.66 -14.44 -10.30
N GLY A 15 2.44 -15.53 -10.22
CA GLY A 15 1.91 -16.90 -10.27
C GLY A 15 1.24 -17.31 -11.60
N ARG A 16 1.03 -16.37 -12.55
CA ARG A 16 0.49 -16.64 -13.89
C ARG A 16 1.55 -17.28 -14.78
N LYS A 17 1.12 -18.00 -15.83
CA LYS A 17 2.04 -18.51 -16.87
C LYS A 17 2.75 -17.33 -17.54
N TYR A 18 4.07 -17.42 -17.74
CA TYR A 18 4.89 -16.36 -18.33
C TYR A 18 4.30 -15.80 -19.63
N LYS A 19 3.80 -16.67 -20.53
CA LYS A 19 3.12 -16.28 -21.79
C LYS A 19 1.84 -15.45 -21.64
N ARG A 20 1.25 -15.43 -20.45
CA ARG A 20 0.03 -14.68 -20.12
C ARG A 20 0.32 -13.49 -19.19
N CYS A 21 1.60 -13.15 -19.00
CA CYS A 21 2.04 -12.11 -18.07
C CYS A 21 3.14 -11.25 -18.71
N CYS A 22 4.42 -11.52 -18.44
CA CYS A 22 5.51 -10.66 -18.93
C CYS A 22 6.03 -11.01 -20.35
N LEU A 23 5.60 -12.11 -20.97
CA LEU A 23 6.05 -12.44 -22.33
C LEU A 23 5.56 -11.40 -23.34
N GLY A 24 6.49 -10.73 -24.03
CA GLY A 24 6.21 -9.63 -24.94
C GLY A 24 6.26 -8.24 -24.29
N GLN A 25 6.48 -8.17 -22.97
CA GLN A 25 6.62 -6.91 -22.20
C GLN A 25 7.90 -6.89 -21.35
N GLU A 26 8.87 -7.74 -21.66
CA GLU A 26 10.09 -7.89 -20.86
C GLU A 26 10.92 -6.60 -20.83
N ALA A 27 11.10 -5.96 -22.00
CA ALA A 27 11.92 -4.75 -22.09
C ALA A 27 11.34 -3.60 -21.26
N GLU A 28 10.00 -3.43 -21.26
CA GLU A 28 9.31 -2.42 -20.46
C GLU A 28 9.44 -2.72 -18.97
N HIS A 29 9.17 -3.97 -18.58
CA HIS A 29 9.30 -4.44 -17.20
C HIS A 29 10.72 -4.22 -16.66
N ASP A 30 11.74 -4.66 -17.41
CA ASP A 30 13.14 -4.59 -17.00
C ASP A 30 13.65 -3.15 -16.94
N ALA A 31 13.23 -2.30 -17.88
CA ALA A 31 13.56 -0.87 -17.87
C ALA A 31 12.96 -0.17 -16.65
N PHE A 32 11.69 -0.46 -16.32
CA PHE A 32 11.04 0.11 -15.15
C PHE A 32 11.70 -0.37 -13.85
N ALA A 33 11.97 -1.68 -13.73
CA ALA A 33 12.65 -2.26 -12.57
C ALA A 33 14.04 -1.64 -12.35
N ALA A 34 14.84 -1.49 -13.41
CA ALA A 34 16.16 -0.86 -13.34
C ALA A 34 16.07 0.62 -12.92
N ALA A 35 15.10 1.37 -13.47
CA ALA A 35 14.89 2.77 -13.12
C ALA A 35 14.43 2.93 -11.66
N LEU A 36 13.58 2.01 -11.18
CA LEU A 36 13.11 1.96 -9.80
C LEU A 36 14.29 1.71 -8.83
N GLU A 37 15.10 0.70 -9.11
CA GLU A 37 16.30 0.36 -8.33
C GLU A 37 17.30 1.53 -8.27
N ALA A 38 17.49 2.24 -9.39
CA ALA A 38 18.44 3.34 -9.46
C ALA A 38 17.94 4.63 -8.78
N ARG A 39 16.65 4.95 -8.87
CA ARG A 39 16.13 6.30 -8.55
C ARG A 39 15.18 6.34 -7.37
N VAL A 40 14.43 5.27 -7.11
CA VAL A 40 13.30 5.29 -6.18
C VAL A 40 13.62 4.53 -4.89
N LEU A 41 14.15 3.31 -5.01
CA LEU A 41 14.44 2.47 -3.84
C LEU A 41 15.47 3.09 -2.88
N PRO A 42 16.55 3.77 -3.33
CA PRO A 42 17.49 4.40 -2.41
C PRO A 42 16.84 5.50 -1.56
N LEU A 43 15.95 6.31 -2.15
CA LEU A 43 15.25 7.37 -1.42
C LEU A 43 14.22 6.78 -0.45
N LEU A 44 13.44 5.79 -0.91
CA LEU A 44 12.47 5.11 -0.06
C LEU A 44 13.14 4.39 1.12
N SER A 45 14.30 3.77 0.89
CA SER A 45 15.09 3.12 1.95
C SER A 45 15.55 4.13 3.00
N GLN A 46 16.10 5.27 2.58
CA GLN A 46 16.49 6.34 3.50
C GLN A 46 15.30 6.87 4.31
N LEU A 47 14.16 7.08 3.65
CA LEU A 47 12.93 7.53 4.30
C LEU A 47 12.38 6.49 5.30
N ALA A 48 12.40 5.20 4.95
CA ALA A 48 11.99 4.12 5.84
C ALA A 48 12.91 3.99 7.06
N THR A 49 14.23 4.09 6.89
CA THR A 49 15.18 4.10 8.01
C THR A 49 14.98 5.32 8.90
N PHE A 50 14.76 6.49 8.29
CA PHE A 50 14.45 7.72 9.03
C PHE A 50 13.16 7.57 9.85
N ALA A 51 12.08 7.06 9.25
CA ALA A 51 10.79 6.87 9.92
C ALA A 51 10.90 5.94 11.14
N GLN A 52 11.60 4.82 11.00
CA GLN A 52 11.86 3.90 12.12
C GLN A 52 12.66 4.56 13.25
N THR A 53 13.69 5.34 12.91
CA THR A 53 14.49 6.06 13.90
C THR A 53 13.67 7.16 14.59
N ALA A 54 12.89 7.92 13.81
CA ALA A 54 12.07 9.03 14.28
C ALA A 54 10.93 8.57 15.20
N ALA A 55 10.42 7.34 15.01
CA ALA A 55 9.39 6.75 15.84
C ALA A 55 9.81 6.65 17.33
N GLY A 56 11.10 6.48 17.61
CA GLY A 56 11.66 6.56 18.96
C GLY A 56 11.20 5.47 19.93
N THR A 57 10.56 4.41 19.44
CA THR A 57 10.11 3.26 20.22
C THR A 57 10.17 1.97 19.38
N ARG A 58 9.93 0.82 20.00
CA ARG A 58 9.97 -0.49 19.35
C ARG A 58 8.81 -0.63 18.37
N LEU A 59 9.08 -1.19 17.19
CA LEU A 59 8.09 -1.39 16.14
C LEU A 59 6.92 -2.25 16.61
N GLU A 60 7.19 -3.27 17.43
CA GLU A 60 6.17 -4.14 18.00
C GLU A 60 5.22 -3.39 18.94
N SER A 61 5.71 -2.39 19.68
CA SER A 61 4.88 -1.57 20.55
C SER A 61 3.95 -0.67 19.75
N ILE A 62 4.43 -0.11 18.64
CA ILE A 62 3.59 0.69 17.72
C ILE A 62 2.56 -0.21 17.06
N ALA A 63 2.96 -1.38 16.57
CA ALA A 63 2.04 -2.35 15.99
C ALA A 63 0.93 -2.75 16.98
N ALA A 64 1.27 -3.01 18.25
CA ALA A 64 0.27 -3.36 19.26
C ALA A 64 -0.70 -2.21 19.59
N SER A 65 -0.24 -0.96 19.55
CA SER A 65 -1.06 0.24 19.81
C SER A 65 -1.96 0.58 18.63
N GLU A 66 -1.36 0.71 17.45
CA GLU A 66 -2.01 1.25 16.26
C GLU A 66 -2.74 0.17 15.44
N PHE A 67 -2.31 -1.08 15.56
CA PHE A 67 -2.89 -2.22 14.86
C PHE A 67 -3.29 -3.34 15.85
N PRO A 68 -4.15 -3.07 16.86
CA PRO A 68 -4.49 -4.04 17.90
C PRO A 68 -5.22 -5.28 17.39
N PHE A 69 -5.70 -5.24 16.14
CA PHE A 69 -6.36 -6.34 15.43
C PHE A 69 -5.38 -7.30 14.72
N TRP A 70 -4.09 -6.96 14.62
CA TRP A 70 -3.08 -7.91 14.14
C TRP A 70 -2.84 -9.02 15.16
N ARG A 71 -2.79 -10.26 14.67
CA ARG A 71 -2.60 -11.45 15.52
C ARG A 71 -1.25 -12.11 15.26
N GLY A 72 -0.49 -12.38 16.32
CA GLY A 72 0.82 -13.04 16.23
C GLY A 72 1.96 -12.08 15.89
N PRO A 73 3.18 -12.60 15.67
CA PRO A 73 4.36 -11.79 15.38
C PRO A 73 4.21 -11.00 14.07
N LEU A 74 5.03 -9.96 13.91
CA LEU A 74 5.15 -9.22 12.65
C LEU A 74 5.78 -10.12 11.60
N ASP A 75 4.98 -10.49 10.59
CA ASP A 75 5.47 -11.05 9.34
C ASP A 75 5.89 -9.92 8.37
N ASP A 76 6.46 -10.27 7.22
CA ASP A 76 6.94 -9.30 6.23
C ASP A 76 5.85 -8.37 5.70
N ALA A 77 4.61 -8.86 5.60
CA ALA A 77 3.48 -8.08 5.12
C ALA A 77 3.08 -7.00 6.14
N ARG A 78 2.98 -7.37 7.42
CA ARG A 78 2.67 -6.44 8.52
C ARG A 78 3.82 -5.49 8.77
N ALA A 79 5.06 -5.96 8.69
CA ALA A 79 6.24 -5.11 8.79
C ALA A 79 6.23 -4.03 7.69
N SER A 80 6.00 -4.42 6.43
CA SER A 80 5.90 -3.47 5.32
C SER A 80 4.75 -2.47 5.49
N ARG A 81 3.59 -2.93 5.98
CA ARG A 81 2.44 -2.06 6.28
C ARG A 81 2.73 -1.08 7.42
N LEU A 82 3.44 -1.53 8.45
CA LEU A 82 3.87 -0.69 9.55
C LEU A 82 4.86 0.38 9.08
N ILE A 83 5.79 0.04 8.19
CA ILE A 83 6.69 1.03 7.58
C ILE A 83 5.91 2.09 6.79
N ASP A 84 4.91 1.69 5.99
CA ASP A 84 4.01 2.66 5.32
C ASP A 84 3.34 3.60 6.34
N TYR A 85 2.80 3.06 7.44
CA TYR A 85 2.18 3.85 8.50
C TYR A 85 3.16 4.84 9.13
N LEU A 86 4.37 4.39 9.47
CA LEU A 86 5.39 5.23 10.08
C LEU A 86 5.84 6.37 9.16
N ILE A 87 5.91 6.12 7.86
CA ILE A 87 6.32 7.13 6.89
C ILE A 87 5.24 8.21 6.76
N PHE A 88 3.99 7.80 6.57
CA PHE A 88 2.94 8.68 6.04
C PHE A 88 1.88 9.13 7.05
N ASP A 89 1.67 8.38 8.13
CA ASP A 89 0.50 8.54 8.99
C ASP A 89 0.88 8.85 10.44
N ALA A 90 1.90 8.17 10.99
CA ALA A 90 2.32 8.32 12.37
C ALA A 90 2.77 9.75 12.68
N ARG A 91 2.29 10.31 13.79
CA ARG A 91 2.70 11.63 14.30
C ARG A 91 3.16 11.50 15.74
N PRO A 92 4.45 11.16 15.98
CA PRO A 92 4.98 11.06 17.33
C PRO A 92 4.79 12.37 18.09
N GLU A 93 4.29 12.33 19.33
CA GLU A 93 3.96 13.52 20.12
C GLU A 93 5.11 14.54 20.20
N ARG A 94 6.35 14.04 20.31
CA ARG A 94 7.57 14.85 20.36
C ARG A 94 7.80 15.70 19.09
N ILE A 95 7.33 15.21 17.93
CA ILE A 95 7.59 15.83 16.61
C ILE A 95 6.34 16.53 16.07
N GLY A 96 5.15 15.94 16.26
CA GLY A 96 3.86 16.46 15.78
C GLY A 96 3.67 16.41 14.26
N ARG A 97 4.60 15.80 13.52
CA ARG A 97 4.57 15.67 12.04
C ARG A 97 4.82 14.23 11.62
N THR A 98 4.43 13.93 10.38
CA THR A 98 4.75 12.64 9.74
C THR A 98 6.24 12.52 9.49
N ALA A 99 6.76 11.30 9.38
CA ALA A 99 8.17 11.10 9.11
C ALA A 99 8.57 11.66 7.73
N ILE A 100 7.70 11.58 6.72
CA ILE A 100 7.97 12.21 5.41
C ILE A 100 8.04 13.74 5.49
N ASP A 101 7.14 14.39 6.23
CA ASP A 101 7.19 15.85 6.42
C ASP A 101 8.48 16.26 7.15
N GLN A 102 8.86 15.51 8.19
CA GLN A 102 10.08 15.77 8.94
C GLN A 102 11.33 15.49 8.10
N PHE A 103 11.32 14.43 7.29
CA PHE A 103 12.43 14.10 6.38
C PHE A 103 12.63 15.20 5.34
N VAL A 104 11.57 15.71 4.72
CA VAL A 104 11.66 16.83 3.77
C VAL A 104 12.21 18.08 4.45
N LEU A 105 11.79 18.37 5.68
CA LEU A 105 12.29 19.51 6.44
C LEU A 105 13.79 19.41 6.75
N GLU A 106 14.26 18.24 7.20
CA GLU A 106 15.66 18.05 7.64
C GLU A 106 16.62 17.72 6.51
N ARG A 107 16.19 16.90 5.54
CA ARG A 107 17.03 16.34 4.48
C ARG A 107 16.77 16.95 3.12
N GLY A 108 15.63 17.62 2.92
CA GLY A 108 15.26 18.27 1.64
C GLY A 108 16.35 19.16 1.02
N PRO A 109 17.11 19.96 1.79
CA PRO A 109 18.23 20.75 1.25
C PRO A 109 19.39 19.93 0.67
N LEU A 110 19.51 18.65 1.06
CA LEU A 110 20.56 17.74 0.60
C LEU A 110 20.14 16.90 -0.62
N LEU A 111 18.86 16.94 -0.99
CA LEU A 111 18.30 16.17 -2.10
C LEU A 111 18.45 16.91 -3.42
N ASP A 112 18.38 16.19 -4.54
CA ASP A 112 18.22 16.81 -5.85
C ASP A 112 16.74 17.21 -6.12
N ASP A 113 16.50 17.95 -7.20
CA ASP A 113 15.16 18.41 -7.57
C ASP A 113 14.20 17.25 -7.87
N SER A 114 14.69 16.16 -8.48
CA SER A 114 13.87 14.99 -8.80
C SER A 114 13.42 14.26 -7.54
N GLN A 115 14.30 14.16 -6.53
CA GLN A 115 14.00 13.55 -5.25
C GLN A 115 13.01 14.40 -4.45
N ARG A 116 13.20 15.72 -4.40
CA ARG A 116 12.25 16.64 -3.75
C ARG A 116 10.85 16.55 -4.37
N ALA A 117 10.76 16.68 -5.69
CA ALA A 117 9.48 16.57 -6.40
C ALA A 117 8.80 15.20 -6.21
N MET A 118 9.59 14.13 -6.05
CA MET A 118 9.04 12.81 -5.72
C MET A 118 8.45 12.77 -4.31
N LEU A 119 9.18 13.26 -3.30
CA LEU A 119 8.69 13.32 -1.93
C LEU A 119 7.46 14.20 -1.78
N ASP A 120 7.41 15.35 -2.45
CA ASP A 120 6.23 16.23 -2.40
C ASP A 120 4.97 15.54 -2.92
N ARG A 121 5.06 14.77 -4.02
CA ARG A 121 3.94 13.95 -4.50
C ARG A 121 3.57 12.83 -3.51
N TRP A 122 4.55 12.23 -2.84
CA TRP A 122 4.31 11.16 -1.86
C TRP A 122 3.66 11.68 -0.57
N ARG A 123 3.92 12.93 -0.17
CA ARG A 123 3.28 13.56 1.01
C ARG A 123 1.76 13.62 0.87
N ASP A 124 1.26 13.69 -0.36
CA ASP A 124 -0.16 13.73 -0.66
C ASP A 124 -0.81 12.39 -0.99
N ALA A 125 0.00 11.36 -1.23
CA ALA A 125 -0.50 10.02 -1.44
C ALA A 125 -1.21 9.50 -0.19
N ARG A 126 -2.41 8.97 -0.36
CA ARG A 126 -3.22 8.34 0.70
C ARG A 126 -3.31 6.85 0.48
N ARG A 127 -3.44 6.11 1.57
CA ARG A 127 -3.89 4.71 1.49
C ARG A 127 -5.37 4.75 1.13
N ARG A 128 -5.73 4.19 -0.02
CA ARG A 128 -7.11 4.18 -0.55
C ARG A 128 -7.58 2.78 -0.86
N LEU A 129 -8.86 2.66 -1.18
CA LEU A 129 -9.50 1.43 -1.58
C LEU A 129 -9.54 1.33 -3.11
N TYR A 130 -9.01 0.24 -3.65
CA TYR A 130 -8.96 -0.04 -5.07
C TYR A 130 -9.67 -1.36 -5.40
N ARG A 131 -10.21 -1.46 -6.60
CA ARG A 131 -10.50 -2.76 -7.24
C ARG A 131 -9.31 -3.16 -8.09
N ILE A 132 -8.86 -4.41 -7.96
CA ILE A 132 -7.84 -4.99 -8.84
C ILE A 132 -8.50 -5.45 -10.12
N ASP A 133 -8.25 -4.78 -11.23
CA ASP A 133 -8.82 -5.11 -12.54
C ASP A 133 -7.97 -6.16 -13.28
N GLY A 134 -6.68 -6.27 -12.92
CA GLY A 134 -5.79 -7.29 -13.47
C GLY A 134 -4.33 -7.14 -13.08
N TRP A 135 -3.49 -7.95 -13.70
CA TRP A 135 -2.04 -7.94 -13.54
C TRP A 135 -1.35 -8.14 -14.89
N SER A 136 -0.42 -7.24 -15.23
CA SER A 136 0.49 -7.39 -16.37
C SER A 136 1.82 -6.69 -16.10
N ALA A 137 2.89 -7.13 -16.75
CA ALA A 137 4.21 -6.50 -16.66
C ALA A 137 4.67 -6.12 -15.23
N GLY A 138 4.39 -6.98 -14.24
CA GLY A 138 4.82 -6.76 -12.85
C GLY A 138 3.98 -5.76 -12.05
N SER A 139 2.89 -5.24 -12.61
CA SER A 139 2.03 -4.23 -11.97
C SER A 139 0.58 -4.70 -11.87
N TYR A 140 -0.10 -4.23 -10.82
CA TYR A 140 -1.55 -4.26 -10.73
C TYR A 140 -2.15 -3.16 -11.60
N HIS A 141 -3.24 -3.49 -12.30
CA HIS A 141 -4.17 -2.51 -12.85
C HIS A 141 -5.27 -2.29 -11.82
N CYS A 142 -5.41 -1.07 -11.34
CA CYS A 142 -6.27 -0.74 -10.22
C CYS A 142 -7.24 0.38 -10.57
N THR A 143 -8.50 0.26 -10.19
CA THR A 143 -9.47 1.38 -10.21
C THR A 143 -9.70 1.88 -8.79
N ASP A 144 -9.51 3.17 -8.55
CA ASP A 144 -9.81 3.81 -7.26
C ASP A 144 -11.32 3.84 -7.01
N LEU A 145 -11.78 3.19 -5.95
CA LEU A 145 -13.21 3.09 -5.62
C LEU A 145 -13.72 4.27 -4.79
N LEU A 146 -12.84 5.16 -4.33
CA LEU A 146 -13.19 6.32 -3.51
C LEU A 146 -13.10 7.64 -4.27
N ALA A 147 -12.53 7.63 -5.47
CA ALA A 147 -12.49 8.79 -6.37
C ALA A 147 -13.89 9.11 -6.92
N ASP A 148 -14.17 10.41 -7.08
CA ASP A 148 -15.40 10.89 -7.72
C ASP A 148 -15.40 10.52 -9.22
N GLU A 149 -14.23 10.57 -9.85
CA GLU A 149 -13.98 10.14 -11.23
C GLU A 149 -12.95 8.99 -11.22
N PRO A 150 -13.41 7.73 -11.21
CA PRO A 150 -12.52 6.58 -11.16
C PRO A 150 -11.66 6.47 -12.43
N ALA A 151 -10.34 6.59 -12.26
CA ALA A 151 -9.37 6.31 -13.30
C ALA A 151 -8.61 5.01 -12.97
N GLN A 152 -8.22 4.28 -14.01
CA GLN A 152 -7.33 3.14 -13.86
C GLN A 152 -5.89 3.63 -13.70
N ILE A 153 -5.17 3.05 -12.74
CA ILE A 153 -3.75 3.31 -12.50
C ILE A 153 -2.97 1.99 -12.49
N GLU A 154 -1.68 2.07 -12.85
CA GLU A 154 -0.74 0.97 -12.72
C GLU A 154 0.05 1.10 -11.41
N VAL A 155 0.03 0.05 -10.59
CA VAL A 155 0.71 0.00 -9.29
C VAL A 155 1.67 -1.18 -9.22
N TRP A 156 2.96 -0.89 -9.14
CA TRP A 156 4.01 -1.89 -8.97
C TRP A 156 4.25 -2.20 -7.48
N PRO A 157 3.97 -3.42 -7.00
CA PRO A 157 4.25 -3.78 -5.62
C PRO A 157 5.75 -4.02 -5.39
N LEU A 158 6.29 -3.46 -4.32
CA LEU A 158 7.69 -3.70 -3.96
C LEU A 158 7.93 -5.06 -3.28
N GLY A 159 6.87 -5.70 -2.76
CA GLY A 159 6.96 -7.03 -2.15
C GLY A 159 7.01 -8.14 -3.20
N ARG A 160 8.14 -8.83 -3.36
CA ARG A 160 8.35 -9.90 -4.37
C ARG A 160 7.58 -11.20 -4.09
N GLU A 161 7.23 -11.48 -2.83
CA GLU A 161 6.45 -12.68 -2.44
C GLU A 161 4.95 -12.40 -2.26
N ALA A 162 4.50 -11.20 -2.62
CA ALA A 162 3.12 -10.81 -2.50
C ALA A 162 2.26 -11.53 -3.54
N GLY A 163 1.85 -12.78 -3.24
CA GLY A 163 0.96 -13.55 -4.11
C GLY A 163 -0.21 -12.69 -4.62
N VAL A 164 -0.51 -12.83 -5.91
CA VAL A 164 -1.42 -11.93 -6.65
C VAL A 164 -2.77 -11.82 -5.96
N VAL A 165 -3.19 -10.57 -5.76
CA VAL A 165 -4.57 -10.26 -5.41
C VAL A 165 -5.46 -10.67 -6.58
N PRO A 166 -6.52 -11.48 -6.37
CA PRO A 166 -7.40 -11.93 -7.44
C PRO A 166 -8.02 -10.77 -8.21
N ASP A 167 -8.26 -10.99 -9.50
CA ASP A 167 -8.99 -10.04 -10.34
C ASP A 167 -10.40 -9.80 -9.74
N ALA A 168 -10.89 -8.57 -9.87
CA ALA A 168 -12.10 -8.01 -9.26
C ALA A 168 -12.09 -7.91 -7.71
N ALA A 169 -11.04 -8.35 -7.01
CA ALA A 169 -10.97 -8.20 -5.56
C ALA A 169 -10.73 -6.74 -5.15
N ALA A 170 -11.26 -6.37 -3.98
CA ALA A 170 -10.88 -5.13 -3.32
C ALA A 170 -9.50 -5.26 -2.66
N ALA A 171 -8.73 -4.19 -2.74
CA ALA A 171 -7.44 -4.07 -2.08
C ALA A 171 -7.22 -2.67 -1.52
N ALA A 172 -6.65 -2.57 -0.32
CA ALA A 172 -6.18 -1.32 0.24
C ALA A 172 -4.68 -1.20 0.05
N LEU A 173 -4.26 -0.10 -0.59
CA LEU A 173 -2.85 0.22 -0.81
C LEU A 173 -2.67 1.73 -0.87
N ARG A 174 -1.42 2.18 -0.68
CA ARG A 174 -1.01 3.56 -0.97
C ARG A 174 -0.28 3.54 -2.31
N ALA A 175 -0.88 4.16 -3.31
CA ALA A 175 -0.27 4.32 -4.62
C ALA A 175 0.64 5.55 -4.58
N LEU A 176 1.96 5.33 -4.57
CA LEU A 176 2.97 6.39 -4.56
C LEU A 176 3.40 6.68 -6.00
N PRO A 177 3.19 7.89 -6.53
CA PRO A 177 3.64 8.23 -7.89
C PRO A 177 5.16 8.10 -8.02
N ALA A 178 5.65 7.29 -8.95
CA ALA A 178 7.06 7.01 -9.14
C ALA A 178 7.37 6.73 -10.63
N LEU A 179 8.29 7.53 -11.20
CA LEU A 179 8.53 7.53 -12.64
C LEU A 179 7.21 7.77 -13.40
N GLU A 180 6.88 6.91 -14.36
CA GLU A 180 5.65 6.95 -15.18
C GLU A 180 4.50 6.12 -14.59
N LYS A 181 4.67 5.47 -13.44
CA LYS A 181 3.68 4.58 -12.81
C LYS A 181 3.49 4.92 -11.33
N HIS A 182 2.83 4.04 -10.58
CA HIS A 182 2.81 4.08 -9.12
C HIS A 182 3.54 2.87 -8.55
N ILE A 183 3.99 2.99 -7.31
CA ILE A 183 4.45 1.88 -6.49
C ILE A 183 3.59 1.75 -5.25
N CYS A 184 3.57 0.57 -4.62
CA CYS A 184 3.07 0.43 -3.26
C CYS A 184 4.10 -0.30 -2.38
N ILE A 185 4.23 0.16 -1.13
CA ILE A 185 5.09 -0.47 -0.13
C ILE A 185 4.44 -1.78 0.31
N GLY A 186 5.15 -2.89 0.14
CA GLY A 186 4.67 -4.22 0.51
C GLY A 186 3.48 -4.71 -0.32
N LYS A 187 2.72 -5.64 0.28
CA LYS A 187 1.54 -6.26 -0.33
C LYS A 187 0.28 -5.41 -0.06
N PRO A 188 -0.60 -5.21 -1.05
CA PRO A 188 -1.92 -4.64 -0.80
C PRO A 188 -2.72 -5.47 0.23
N ALA A 189 -3.40 -4.81 1.16
CA ALA A 189 -4.28 -5.50 2.10
C ALA A 189 -5.55 -5.94 1.38
N THR A 190 -5.93 -7.20 1.52
CA THR A 190 -7.12 -7.79 0.87
C THR A 190 -8.24 -8.00 1.88
N PHE A 191 -9.49 -7.98 1.43
CA PHE A 191 -10.69 -8.08 2.27
C PHE A 191 -11.31 -9.49 2.25
N GLY A 192 -10.49 -10.53 2.13
CA GLY A 192 -10.95 -11.91 2.01
C GLY A 192 -11.83 -12.12 0.78
N ALA A 193 -12.97 -12.79 0.96
CA ALA A 193 -13.93 -13.08 -0.11
C ALA A 193 -14.96 -11.95 -0.35
N ARG A 194 -14.86 -10.83 0.37
CA ARG A 194 -15.82 -9.72 0.24
C ARG A 194 -15.71 -9.07 -1.14
N GLY A 195 -16.85 -8.80 -1.77
CA GLY A 195 -16.91 -8.08 -3.04
C GLY A 195 -16.49 -6.62 -2.89
N ALA A 196 -15.96 -6.03 -3.96
CA ALA A 196 -15.49 -4.65 -3.95
C ALA A 196 -16.58 -3.62 -3.56
N ALA A 197 -17.82 -3.86 -3.99
CA ALA A 197 -18.97 -3.02 -3.63
C ALA A 197 -19.28 -3.07 -2.12
N ASP A 198 -19.21 -4.26 -1.51
CA ASP A 198 -19.48 -4.43 -0.08
C ASP A 198 -18.41 -3.78 0.79
N VAL A 199 -17.14 -3.89 0.38
CA VAL A 199 -16.03 -3.22 1.05
C VAL A 199 -16.16 -1.70 0.91
N HIS A 200 -16.47 -1.20 -0.29
CA HIS A 200 -16.73 0.21 -0.51
C HIS A 200 -17.86 0.74 0.38
N ALA A 201 -18.99 0.04 0.42
CA ALA A 201 -20.13 0.42 1.27
C ALA A 201 -19.76 0.44 2.76
N ALA A 202 -19.00 -0.54 3.24
CA ALA A 202 -18.54 -0.57 4.63
C ALA A 202 -17.60 0.60 4.96
N VAL A 203 -16.63 0.90 4.09
CA VAL A 203 -15.72 2.05 4.25
C VAL A 203 -16.50 3.37 4.25
N ARG A 204 -17.48 3.52 3.35
CA ARG A 204 -18.38 4.71 3.34
C ARG A 204 -19.24 4.79 4.59
N GLY A 205 -19.73 3.66 5.11
CA GLY A 205 -20.45 3.62 6.39
C GLY A 205 -19.60 4.18 7.54
N ARG A 206 -18.35 3.72 7.67
CA ARG A 206 -17.40 4.23 8.68
C ARG A 206 -17.10 5.71 8.52
N HIS A 207 -16.97 6.18 7.28
CA HIS A 207 -16.81 7.61 7.00
C HIS A 207 -18.02 8.42 7.47
N LEU A 208 -19.25 7.95 7.18
CA LEU A 208 -20.47 8.62 7.62
C LEU A 208 -20.59 8.63 9.15
N ASP A 209 -20.24 7.54 9.82
CA ASP A 209 -20.26 7.46 11.29
C ASP A 209 -19.22 8.40 11.93
N TYR A 210 -18.04 8.52 11.32
CA TYR A 210 -17.04 9.52 11.72
C TYR A 210 -17.55 10.95 11.54
N VAL A 211 -18.19 11.24 10.39
CA VAL A 211 -18.77 12.55 10.11
C VAL A 211 -19.85 12.94 11.11
N ARG A 212 -20.69 11.98 11.52
CA ARG A 212 -21.75 12.18 12.52
C ARG A 212 -21.22 12.43 13.93
N SER A 213 -20.08 11.83 14.28
CA SER A 213 -19.57 11.82 15.66
C SER A 213 -18.47 12.84 15.95
N GLN A 214 -17.69 13.24 14.94
CA GLN A 214 -16.47 14.04 15.15
C GLN A 214 -16.49 15.36 14.38
N ARG A 215 -16.64 15.31 13.06
CA ARG A 215 -16.49 16.49 12.18
C ARG A 215 -16.98 16.21 10.76
N ILE A 216 -17.60 17.21 10.10
CA ILE A 216 -17.88 17.16 8.67
C ILE A 216 -16.57 17.27 7.89
N VAL A 217 -16.15 16.15 7.29
CA VAL A 217 -14.92 16.03 6.48
C VAL A 217 -15.16 15.14 5.27
N GLY A 218 -14.37 15.33 4.21
CA GLY A 218 -14.34 14.44 3.05
C GLY A 218 -13.72 13.08 3.37
N ILE A 219 -13.81 12.13 2.43
CA ILE A 219 -13.29 10.76 2.63
C ILE A 219 -11.78 10.73 2.85
N ASP A 220 -11.02 11.60 2.16
CA ASP A 220 -9.56 11.64 2.29
C ASP A 220 -9.10 12.19 3.64
N ASP A 221 -9.82 13.17 4.17
CA ASP A 221 -9.57 13.70 5.52
C ASP A 221 -9.94 12.68 6.59
N PHE A 222 -11.02 11.91 6.38
CA PHE A 222 -11.34 10.76 7.22
C PHE A 222 -10.21 9.72 7.22
N LEU A 223 -9.73 9.31 6.04
CA LEU A 223 -8.64 8.33 5.93
C LEU A 223 -7.31 8.86 6.50
N ARG A 224 -7.11 10.18 6.54
CA ARG A 224 -5.98 10.78 7.26
C ARG A 224 -6.17 10.72 8.78
N ALA A 225 -7.38 10.97 9.27
CA ALA A 225 -7.68 10.97 10.70
C ALA A 225 -7.78 9.55 11.29
N ALA A 226 -8.16 8.57 10.46
CA ALA A 226 -8.26 7.15 10.80
C ALA A 226 -7.41 6.30 9.83
N PRO A 227 -6.08 6.39 9.88
CA PRO A 227 -5.17 5.77 8.91
C PRO A 227 -5.20 4.24 8.89
N THR A 228 -5.77 3.62 9.91
CA THR A 228 -5.93 2.17 10.09
C THR A 228 -7.31 1.66 9.65
N ALA A 229 -8.25 2.54 9.27
CA ALA A 229 -9.64 2.17 9.00
C ALA A 229 -9.79 1.07 7.92
N LEU A 230 -8.95 1.13 6.88
CA LEU A 230 -8.94 0.10 5.83
C LEU A 230 -8.31 -1.21 6.31
N ASP A 231 -7.34 -1.15 7.22
CA ASP A 231 -6.69 -2.35 7.78
C ASP A 231 -7.61 -3.05 8.79
N GLU A 232 -8.39 -2.29 9.56
CA GLU A 232 -9.46 -2.80 10.42
C GLU A 232 -10.56 -3.50 9.61
N GLU A 233 -10.97 -2.91 8.49
CA GLU A 233 -11.91 -3.54 7.56
C GLU A 233 -11.35 -4.81 6.89
N ALA A 234 -10.05 -4.83 6.60
CA ALA A 234 -9.40 -6.03 6.09
C ALA A 234 -9.34 -7.14 7.16
N ALA A 235 -9.12 -6.77 8.43
CA ALA A 235 -9.08 -7.71 9.55
C ALA A 235 -10.47 -8.23 9.98
N SER A 236 -11.54 -7.49 9.68
CA SER A 236 -12.93 -7.91 9.95
C SER A 236 -13.44 -8.98 8.97
N ALA A 237 -12.73 -9.20 7.85
CA ALA A 237 -13.09 -10.24 6.90
C ALA A 237 -12.93 -11.63 7.54
N PRO A 238 -13.99 -12.46 7.60
CA PRO A 238 -13.85 -13.82 8.09
C PRO A 238 -12.92 -14.59 7.15
N SER A 239 -11.76 -15.01 7.65
CA SER A 239 -11.05 -16.15 7.05
C SER A 239 -12.01 -17.33 7.09
N SER A 240 -12.34 -17.90 5.94
CA SER A 240 -13.20 -19.09 5.84
C SER A 240 -12.84 -20.13 6.91
N GLY A 241 -13.72 -20.28 7.90
CA GLY A 241 -13.48 -21.08 9.09
C GLY A 241 -14.51 -20.80 10.19
N ILE A 242 -15.78 -20.63 9.81
CA ILE A 242 -16.87 -20.65 10.78
C ILE A 242 -17.06 -22.11 11.21
N ILE A 243 -16.65 -22.43 12.44
CA ILE A 243 -17.43 -23.32 13.31
C ILE A 243 -17.51 -22.60 14.66
N MET A 244 -18.67 -22.02 14.94
CA MET A 244 -19.06 -21.67 16.31
C MET A 244 -19.89 -22.85 16.84
N PRO A 245 -19.48 -23.56 17.90
CA PRO A 245 -20.39 -24.43 18.63
C PRO A 245 -21.28 -23.55 19.52
N GLY A 246 -22.59 -23.51 19.22
CA GLY A 246 -23.55 -22.73 20.01
C GLY A 246 -24.93 -22.48 19.38
N ALA A 247 -25.35 -23.30 18.42
CA ALA A 247 -26.76 -23.48 18.08
C ALA A 247 -27.23 -24.82 18.68
#